data_AF-A0A0S8BLD7-F1
#
_entry.id   AF-A0A0S8BLD7-F1
#
_cell.length_a   1.000
_cell.length_b   1.000
_cell.length_c   1.000
_cell.angle_alpha   90.00
_cell.angle_beta   90.00
_cell.angle_gamma   90.00
#
_symmetry.space_group_name_H-M   'P 1'
#
loop_
_entity.id
_entity.type
_entity.pdbx_description
1 polymer ?
#
loop_
_entity_poly.entity_id
_entity_poly.type
_entity_poly.pdbx_seq_one_letter_code
_entity_poly.pdbx_strand_id
1 'polypeptide(L)'
;MKKIASISLGPFSLDCNFRAKFLGHDFEVVRIGTDNDFKAAEKLVIEWRDKVDAIGLGLVHDHYSVGTRYFHQRDTARLEKLAGDTLVSTGARLREIVQEWSLRSAQHELGNFFNNAKVLFLSGAANYRLASVMGEFTQNLSFADPVLQFGAPGLLHSLRALELYAAGSHPVLRVGPEDHLPSLAPARRFNRSLLKKAVRDADAIVASYHQLERYGPDELEGKVVLTSTISPDRLQALKERGVRVVIDCSIQLFEQTVGLNVVEAMILAALGKPAKEIAHDDYLEIFTDLDLKPRILYPIEGKKQINRFAFVIHPLSQKYLTNVKPLELLAKVSPPAVMDVVEKAAAYSPPMVYSEVEGIRSPTGVEAKGWLIFVGGTPKQIMSHSPEFTYRQLLAAADMAKKLGAQIMGLGAFTKVVGDAGVTVARRAPLP
;
A
#
# COMPACT_ATOMS: atom_id res chain seq x y z
N MET A 1 -21.49 32.80 10.96
CA MET A 1 -20.37 32.43 10.07
C MET A 1 -19.23 31.95 10.95
N LYS A 2 -18.80 30.70 10.76
CA LYS A 2 -17.69 30.10 11.52
C LYS A 2 -16.36 30.40 10.83
N LYS A 3 -15.28 30.57 11.59
CA LYS A 3 -13.95 30.90 11.07
C LYS A 3 -12.97 29.79 11.40
N ILE A 4 -12.14 29.42 10.42
CA ILE A 4 -11.11 28.38 10.55
C ILE A 4 -9.77 28.97 10.13
N ALA A 5 -8.74 28.77 10.97
CA ALA A 5 -7.36 29.06 10.60
C ALA A 5 -6.60 27.74 10.42
N SER A 6 -6.08 27.50 9.21
CA SER A 6 -5.17 26.40 8.92
C SER A 6 -3.73 26.90 8.97
N ILE A 7 -3.04 26.65 10.08
CA ILE A 7 -1.63 27.01 10.26
C ILE A 7 -0.79 25.82 9.82
N SER A 8 -0.04 25.99 8.73
CA SER A 8 0.66 24.89 8.07
C SER A 8 2.16 25.11 8.04
N LEU A 9 2.96 24.07 8.34
CA LEU A 9 4.40 24.07 8.07
C LEU A 9 4.74 24.01 6.56
N GLY A 10 3.72 23.94 5.70
CA GLY A 10 3.90 23.98 4.25
C GLY A 10 4.20 25.37 3.72
N PRO A 11 4.33 25.48 2.39
CA PRO A 11 4.80 26.70 1.79
C PRO A 11 3.77 27.84 1.81
N PHE A 12 4.27 29.08 1.80
CA PHE A 12 3.43 30.30 1.67
C PHE A 12 2.69 30.37 0.33
N SER A 13 3.24 29.75 -0.72
CA SER A 13 2.64 29.76 -2.07
C SER A 13 1.28 29.08 -2.15
N LEU A 14 0.91 28.31 -1.12
CA LEU A 14 -0.38 27.64 -0.99
C LEU A 14 -1.34 28.40 -0.08
N ASP A 15 -1.00 29.62 0.35
CA ASP A 15 -1.84 30.42 1.21
C ASP A 15 -3.12 30.80 0.48
N CYS A 16 -4.24 30.67 1.18
CA CYS A 16 -5.54 30.90 0.57
C CYS A 16 -6.54 31.41 1.60
N ASN A 17 -7.55 32.11 1.10
CA ASN A 17 -8.72 32.51 1.85
C ASN A 17 -9.94 32.23 0.98
N PHE A 18 -10.88 31.43 1.49
CA PHE A 18 -12.11 31.11 0.77
C PHE A 18 -13.28 30.95 1.73
N ARG A 19 -14.49 31.03 1.17
CA ARG A 19 -15.74 30.77 1.89
C ARG A 19 -16.36 29.50 1.35
N ALA A 20 -16.96 28.71 2.25
CA ALA A 20 -17.61 27.46 1.89
C ALA A 20 -18.84 27.22 2.76
N LYS A 21 -19.82 26.47 2.22
CA LYS A 21 -20.92 25.90 2.99
C LYS A 21 -20.61 24.45 3.29
N PHE A 22 -20.70 24.06 4.55
CA PHE A 22 -20.41 22.70 4.99
C PHE A 22 -21.23 22.38 6.24
N LEU A 23 -21.86 21.19 6.29
CA LEU A 23 -22.70 20.75 7.41
C LEU A 23 -23.73 21.80 7.88
N GLY A 24 -24.38 22.50 6.95
CA GLY A 24 -25.38 23.53 7.26
C GLY A 24 -24.84 24.85 7.80
N HIS A 25 -23.52 25.04 7.83
CA HIS A 25 -22.87 26.27 8.29
C HIS A 25 -22.09 26.97 7.17
N ASP A 26 -22.09 28.31 7.21
CA ASP A 26 -21.17 29.14 6.42
C ASP A 26 -19.82 29.27 7.13
N PHE A 27 -18.76 28.92 6.41
CA PHE A 27 -17.37 28.99 6.86
C PHE A 27 -16.57 30.04 6.10
N GLU A 28 -15.64 30.67 6.81
CA GLU A 28 -14.50 31.40 6.27
C GLU A 28 -13.23 30.65 6.67
N VAL A 29 -12.44 30.23 5.70
CA VAL A 29 -11.24 29.41 5.91
C VAL A 29 -10.04 30.20 5.42
N VAL A 30 -9.05 30.36 6.30
CA VAL A 30 -7.76 30.99 5.99
C VAL A 30 -6.66 29.97 6.19
N ARG A 31 -5.86 29.69 5.16
CA ARG A 31 -4.64 28.89 5.27
C ARG A 31 -3.42 29.80 5.24
N ILE A 32 -2.55 29.62 6.22
CA ILE A 32 -1.29 30.36 6.37
C ILE A 32 -0.15 29.35 6.49
N GLY A 33 0.78 29.40 5.54
CA GLY A 33 2.01 28.63 5.51
C GLY A 33 3.10 29.26 6.38
N THR A 34 4.11 28.47 6.72
CA THR A 34 5.28 28.96 7.48
C THR A 34 6.62 28.54 6.90
N ASP A 35 6.65 27.90 5.71
CA ASP A 35 7.88 27.42 5.06
C ASP A 35 8.76 26.58 6.04
N ASN A 36 8.13 25.67 6.77
CA ASN A 36 8.76 24.83 7.80
C ASN A 36 9.36 25.61 8.99
N ASP A 37 9.06 26.90 9.16
CA ASP A 37 9.41 27.67 10.36
C ASP A 37 8.41 27.37 11.48
N PHE A 38 8.85 26.53 12.41
CA PHE A 38 8.07 26.14 13.57
C PHE A 38 7.82 27.31 14.54
N LYS A 39 8.76 28.24 14.70
CA LYS A 39 8.57 29.41 15.59
C LYS A 39 7.55 30.38 15.01
N ALA A 40 7.51 30.52 13.69
CA ALA A 40 6.45 31.29 13.03
C ALA A 40 5.08 30.64 13.25
N ALA A 41 4.99 29.31 13.15
CA ALA A 41 3.76 28.57 13.45
C ALA A 41 3.28 28.79 14.89
N GLU A 42 4.18 28.75 15.89
CA GLU A 42 3.83 29.06 17.29
C GLU A 42 3.21 30.45 17.44
N LYS A 43 3.80 31.47 16.82
CA LYS A 43 3.29 32.85 16.86
C LYS A 43 1.90 32.95 16.24
N LEU A 44 1.70 32.31 15.08
CA LEU A 44 0.41 32.29 14.39
C LEU A 44 -0.64 31.56 15.23
N VAL A 45 -0.31 30.44 15.87
CA VAL A 45 -1.27 29.74 16.74
C VAL A 45 -1.74 30.68 17.86
N ILE A 46 -0.80 31.36 18.52
CA ILE A 46 -1.13 32.33 19.57
C ILE A 46 -1.95 33.51 19.03
N GLU A 47 -1.64 34.00 17.84
CA GLU A 47 -2.34 35.13 17.24
C GLU A 47 -3.80 34.79 16.89
N TRP A 48 -4.05 33.56 16.46
CA TRP A 48 -5.35 33.12 15.95
C TRP A 48 -6.23 32.45 17.02
N ARG A 49 -5.68 31.96 18.13
CA ARG A 49 -6.38 31.12 19.14
C ARG A 49 -7.59 31.72 19.86
N ASP A 50 -7.96 32.96 19.61
CA ASP A 50 -9.18 33.59 20.15
C ASP A 50 -10.02 34.28 19.05
N LYS A 51 -9.63 34.08 17.78
CA LYS A 51 -10.23 34.73 16.59
C LYS A 51 -11.00 33.76 15.69
N VAL A 52 -10.91 32.46 15.96
CA VAL A 52 -11.47 31.38 15.14
C VAL A 52 -12.21 30.35 15.99
N ASP A 53 -13.12 29.62 15.36
CA ASP A 53 -13.84 28.52 15.99
C ASP A 53 -12.97 27.26 16.10
N ALA A 54 -12.02 27.06 15.18
CA ALA A 54 -11.06 25.97 15.22
C ALA A 54 -9.77 26.27 14.44
N ILE A 55 -8.69 25.59 14.82
CA ILE A 55 -7.39 25.62 14.17
C ILE A 55 -7.06 24.26 13.56
N GLY A 56 -6.71 24.26 12.27
CA GLY A 56 -6.12 23.11 11.60
C GLY A 56 -4.60 23.22 11.57
N LEU A 57 -3.88 22.29 12.17
CA LEU A 57 -2.42 22.20 12.09
C LEU A 57 -2.01 21.37 10.86
N GLY A 58 -1.49 22.01 9.83
CA GLY A 58 -1.16 21.37 8.55
C GLY A 58 0.31 20.97 8.44
N LEU A 59 0.58 19.77 7.90
CA LEU A 59 1.95 19.24 7.68
C LEU A 59 2.81 19.17 8.95
N VAL A 60 2.17 19.09 10.11
CA VAL A 60 2.83 18.72 11.37
C VAL A 60 2.94 17.19 11.47
N HIS A 61 3.83 16.70 12.32
CA HIS A 61 3.90 15.28 12.62
C HIS A 61 2.72 14.87 13.50
N ASP A 62 1.90 13.93 13.02
CA ASP A 62 0.77 13.47 13.82
C ASP A 62 1.24 12.65 15.02
N HIS A 63 0.44 12.71 16.07
CA HIS A 63 0.43 11.64 17.05
C HIS A 63 -0.03 10.35 16.36
N TYR A 64 0.69 9.25 16.56
CA TYR A 64 0.37 7.99 15.88
C TYR A 64 0.53 6.79 16.81
N SER A 65 -0.14 5.69 16.47
CA SER A 65 -0.01 4.42 17.16
C SER A 65 0.61 3.36 16.26
N VAL A 66 1.53 2.57 16.82
CA VAL A 66 2.05 1.36 16.17
C VAL A 66 1.80 0.18 17.10
N GLY A 67 0.89 -0.70 16.69
CA GLY A 67 0.35 -1.75 17.55
C GLY A 67 -0.33 -1.12 18.76
N THR A 68 0.07 -1.55 19.96
CA THR A 68 -0.46 -1.02 21.23
C THR A 68 0.30 0.20 21.75
N ARG A 69 1.32 0.69 21.03
CA ARG A 69 2.14 1.82 21.48
C ARG A 69 1.68 3.11 20.84
N TYR A 70 1.56 4.14 21.67
CA TYR A 70 1.23 5.49 21.25
C TYR A 70 2.47 6.38 21.27
N PHE A 71 2.70 7.12 20.19
CA PHE A 71 3.86 8.00 20.01
C PHE A 71 3.41 9.46 20.05
N HIS A 72 3.82 10.16 21.11
CA HIS A 72 3.55 11.60 21.26
C HIS A 72 4.60 12.44 20.52
N GLN A 73 4.16 13.30 19.60
CA GLN A 73 5.00 14.29 18.95
C GLN A 73 5.09 15.56 19.78
N ARG A 74 6.30 15.94 20.20
CA ARG A 74 6.52 17.06 21.13
C ARG A 74 6.17 18.41 20.50
N ASP A 75 6.55 18.57 19.23
CA ASP A 75 6.34 19.81 18.50
C ASP A 75 4.84 20.04 18.27
N THR A 76 4.13 19.01 17.80
CA THR A 76 2.67 19.06 17.65
C THR A 76 1.96 19.31 18.99
N ALA A 77 2.31 18.58 20.05
CA ALA A 77 1.75 18.80 21.38
C ALA A 77 2.00 20.23 21.91
N ARG A 78 3.12 20.84 21.53
CA ARG A 78 3.42 22.24 21.88
C ARG A 78 2.48 23.19 21.16
N LEU A 79 2.23 23.01 19.86
CA LEU A 79 1.28 23.82 19.10
C LEU A 79 -0.15 23.65 19.61
N GLU A 80 -0.58 22.40 19.86
CA GLU A 80 -1.89 22.11 20.45
C GLU A 80 -2.07 22.82 21.81
N LYS A 81 -1.06 22.76 22.68
CA LYS A 81 -1.07 23.47 23.96
C LYS A 81 -1.16 24.99 23.79
N LEU A 82 -0.49 25.55 22.78
CA LEU A 82 -0.53 26.98 22.51
C LEU A 82 -1.90 27.47 22.06
N ALA A 83 -2.73 26.61 21.47
CA ALA A 83 -4.08 26.97 21.03
C ALA A 83 -5.08 27.17 22.18
N GLY A 84 -4.73 26.80 23.42
CA GLY A 84 -5.60 27.00 24.58
C GLY A 84 -6.90 26.19 24.46
N ASP A 85 -8.04 26.87 24.63
CA ASP A 85 -9.37 26.25 24.58
C ASP A 85 -9.95 26.14 23.16
N THR A 86 -9.29 26.73 22.16
CA THR A 86 -9.72 26.63 20.77
C THR A 86 -9.57 25.21 20.26
N LEU A 87 -10.57 24.72 19.53
CA LEU A 87 -10.56 23.37 18.96
C LEU A 87 -9.40 23.23 17.98
N VAL A 88 -8.59 22.19 18.14
CA VAL A 88 -7.43 21.92 17.26
C VAL A 88 -7.56 20.55 16.62
N SER A 89 -7.16 20.46 15.36
CA SER A 89 -6.99 19.20 14.66
C SER A 89 -5.74 19.22 13.76
N THR A 90 -5.02 18.10 13.71
CA THR A 90 -3.99 17.83 12.70
C THR A 90 -4.54 17.05 11.48
N GLY A 91 -5.81 16.66 11.55
CA GLY A 91 -6.47 15.76 10.59
C GLY A 91 -6.13 14.29 10.79
N ALA A 92 -5.35 13.91 11.82
CA ALA A 92 -4.90 12.54 12.03
C ALA A 92 -6.05 11.54 12.13
N ARG A 93 -7.07 11.87 12.93
CA ARG A 93 -8.22 10.99 13.15
C ARG A 93 -9.05 10.83 11.88
N LEU A 94 -9.43 11.94 11.26
CA LEU A 94 -10.12 11.90 9.96
C LEU A 94 -9.31 11.14 8.90
N ARG A 95 -7.97 11.27 8.89
CA ARG A 95 -7.10 10.56 7.95
C ARG A 95 -7.16 9.05 8.14
N GLU A 96 -7.14 8.54 9.36
CA GLU A 96 -7.28 7.10 9.62
C GLU A 96 -8.59 6.56 9.03
N ILE A 97 -9.69 7.30 9.22
CA ILE A 97 -11.02 6.95 8.70
C ILE A 97 -11.04 6.97 7.17
N VAL A 98 -10.58 8.08 6.56
CA VAL A 98 -10.56 8.25 5.10
C VAL A 98 -9.66 7.21 4.44
N GLN A 99 -8.48 6.93 5.01
CA GLN A 99 -7.57 5.92 4.46
C GLN A 99 -8.18 4.52 4.49
N GLU A 100 -8.81 4.12 5.60
CA GLU A 100 -9.50 2.83 5.70
C GLU A 100 -10.66 2.76 4.70
N TRP A 101 -11.50 3.79 4.65
CA TRP A 101 -12.63 3.88 3.73
C TRP A 101 -12.18 3.83 2.26
N SER A 102 -11.16 4.60 1.87
CA SER A 102 -10.61 4.62 0.51
C SER A 102 -10.03 3.26 0.12
N LEU A 103 -9.29 2.60 1.01
CA LEU A 103 -8.73 1.27 0.74
C LEU A 103 -9.83 0.22 0.54
N ARG A 104 -10.80 0.15 1.46
CA ARG A 104 -11.89 -0.84 1.38
C ARG A 104 -12.76 -0.61 0.14
N SER A 105 -13.04 0.65 -0.19
CA SER A 105 -13.79 0.98 -1.40
C SER A 105 -13.01 0.61 -2.67
N ALA A 106 -11.71 0.89 -2.70
CA ALA A 106 -10.85 0.50 -3.82
C ALA A 106 -10.71 -1.02 -3.96
N GLN A 107 -10.67 -1.77 -2.86
CA GLN A 107 -10.67 -3.22 -2.92
C GLN A 107 -11.91 -3.76 -3.63
N HIS A 108 -13.08 -3.17 -3.37
CA HIS A 108 -14.33 -3.54 -4.03
C HIS A 108 -14.33 -3.15 -5.51
N GLU A 109 -14.03 -1.88 -5.83
CA GLU A 109 -14.10 -1.36 -7.20
C GLU A 109 -13.05 -1.98 -8.13
N LEU A 110 -11.86 -2.28 -7.60
CA LEU A 110 -10.76 -2.87 -8.37
C LEU A 110 -10.85 -4.41 -8.45
N GLY A 111 -11.94 -5.03 -7.99
CA GLY A 111 -12.20 -6.46 -8.15
C GLY A 111 -11.23 -7.34 -7.37
N ASN A 112 -11.07 -7.05 -6.08
CA ASN A 112 -10.14 -7.75 -5.18
C ASN A 112 -8.66 -7.60 -5.56
N PHE A 113 -8.28 -6.44 -6.10
CA PHE A 113 -6.91 -6.18 -6.53
C PHE A 113 -5.89 -6.38 -5.41
N PHE A 114 -6.20 -6.09 -4.14
CA PHE A 114 -5.20 -6.21 -3.07
C PHE A 114 -4.99 -7.64 -2.59
N ASN A 115 -5.79 -8.62 -3.03
CA ASN A 115 -5.59 -10.01 -2.65
C ASN A 115 -4.18 -10.48 -3.03
N ASN A 116 -3.41 -10.81 -2.00
CA ASN A 116 -2.01 -11.21 -2.10
C ASN A 116 -1.08 -10.19 -2.79
N ALA A 117 -1.53 -8.96 -3.09
CA ALA A 117 -0.69 -7.98 -3.76
C ALA A 117 0.59 -7.70 -2.96
N LYS A 118 1.72 -7.50 -3.64
CA LYS A 118 2.94 -7.01 -2.99
C LYS A 118 2.78 -5.52 -2.71
N VAL A 119 2.72 -5.14 -1.44
CA VAL A 119 2.47 -3.75 -1.04
C VAL A 119 3.68 -3.20 -0.30
N LEU A 120 4.22 -2.11 -0.82
CA LEU A 120 5.33 -1.38 -0.19
C LEU A 120 4.82 -0.12 0.49
N PHE A 121 5.07 -0.02 1.80
CA PHE A 121 4.90 1.20 2.57
C PHE A 121 6.24 1.93 2.68
N LEU A 122 6.31 3.16 2.18
CA LEU A 122 7.48 4.00 2.39
C LEU A 122 7.53 4.57 3.82
N SER A 123 6.36 4.76 4.44
CA SER A 123 6.25 5.15 5.86
C SER A 123 5.18 4.30 6.54
N GLY A 124 5.55 3.11 6.99
CA GLY A 124 4.67 2.16 7.68
C GLY A 124 4.20 2.65 9.04
N ALA A 125 5.11 3.20 9.85
CA ALA A 125 4.78 3.66 11.21
C ALA A 125 3.74 4.79 11.19
N ALA A 126 3.89 5.74 10.26
CA ALA A 126 2.94 6.84 10.08
C ALA A 126 1.59 6.42 9.46
N ASN A 127 1.54 5.24 8.81
CA ASN A 127 0.34 4.70 8.17
C ASN A 127 -0.01 3.32 8.74
N TYR A 128 0.21 3.12 10.05
CA TYR A 128 0.06 1.81 10.68
C TYR A 128 -1.37 1.28 10.59
N ARG A 129 -2.37 2.15 10.75
CA ARG A 129 -3.79 1.78 10.61
C ARG A 129 -4.08 1.26 9.20
N LEU A 130 -3.67 2.00 8.18
CA LEU A 130 -3.81 1.59 6.78
C LEU A 130 -3.07 0.28 6.48
N ALA A 131 -1.87 0.10 7.03
CA ALA A 131 -1.12 -1.15 6.91
C ALA A 131 -1.82 -2.33 7.59
N SER A 132 -2.46 -2.10 8.74
CA SER A 132 -3.24 -3.11 9.46
C SER A 132 -4.45 -3.57 8.67
N VAL A 133 -5.22 -2.63 8.11
CA VAL A 133 -6.36 -2.93 7.22
C VAL A 133 -5.91 -3.63 5.94
N MET A 134 -4.80 -3.18 5.34
CA MET A 134 -4.20 -3.85 4.17
C MET A 134 -3.80 -5.30 4.47
N GLY A 135 -3.40 -5.58 5.72
CA GLY A 135 -3.08 -6.92 6.21
C GLY A 135 -4.24 -7.91 6.15
N GLU A 136 -5.49 -7.45 6.07
CA GLU A 136 -6.67 -8.28 5.85
C GLU A 136 -6.71 -8.86 4.42
N PHE A 137 -6.12 -8.17 3.43
CA PHE A 137 -6.13 -8.55 2.02
C PHE A 137 -4.83 -9.23 1.57
N THR A 138 -3.70 -8.86 2.18
CA THR A 138 -2.38 -9.39 1.79
C THR A 138 -1.42 -9.50 2.96
N GLN A 139 -0.62 -10.56 2.93
CA GLN A 139 0.52 -10.75 3.84
C GLN A 139 1.84 -10.31 3.20
N ASN A 140 1.85 -9.95 1.91
CA ASN A 140 3.04 -9.52 1.18
C ASN A 140 3.32 -8.03 1.42
N LEU A 141 3.42 -7.65 2.69
CA LEU A 141 3.70 -6.29 3.12
C LEU A 141 5.21 -6.08 3.25
N SER A 142 5.69 -4.93 2.79
CA SER A 142 7.06 -4.47 3.00
C SER A 142 7.07 -3.03 3.52
N PHE A 143 7.95 -2.73 4.46
CA PHE A 143 8.06 -1.42 5.10
C PHE A 143 9.49 -0.89 4.97
N ALA A 144 9.62 0.32 4.44
CA ALA A 144 10.91 0.97 4.20
C ALA A 144 11.39 1.85 5.36
N ASP A 145 10.64 1.91 6.47
CA ASP A 145 10.94 2.76 7.63
C ASP A 145 12.40 2.68 8.09
N PRO A 146 13.02 1.50 8.28
CA PRO A 146 14.43 1.42 8.70
C PRO A 146 15.41 2.03 7.68
N VAL A 147 15.13 1.85 6.40
CA VAL A 147 15.97 2.35 5.31
C VAL A 147 15.89 3.87 5.24
N LEU A 148 14.68 4.42 5.32
CA LEU A 148 14.44 5.86 5.16
C LEU A 148 14.80 6.66 6.42
N GLN A 149 14.62 6.09 7.61
CA GLN A 149 14.91 6.79 8.88
C GLN A 149 16.38 6.65 9.31
N PHE A 150 16.99 5.47 9.13
CA PHE A 150 18.34 5.18 9.66
C PHE A 150 19.34 4.75 8.61
N GLY A 151 18.91 4.61 7.35
CA GLY A 151 19.78 4.07 6.31
C GLY A 151 20.13 2.60 6.52
N ALA A 152 19.29 1.84 7.22
CA ALA A 152 19.50 0.42 7.44
C ALA A 152 19.43 -0.38 6.11
N PRO A 153 20.20 -1.47 5.94
CA PRO A 153 20.30 -2.20 4.68
C PRO A 153 19.19 -3.26 4.51
N GLY A 154 17.95 -2.99 4.94
CA GLY A 154 16.86 -3.97 4.89
C GLY A 154 15.47 -3.39 5.13
N LEU A 155 14.47 -4.07 4.54
CA LEU A 155 13.05 -3.79 4.73
C LEU A 155 12.47 -4.68 5.83
N LEU A 156 11.36 -4.24 6.41
CA LEU A 156 10.55 -5.09 7.30
C LEU A 156 9.44 -5.74 6.48
N HIS A 157 9.10 -6.99 6.77
CA HIS A 157 8.14 -7.77 5.96
C HIS A 157 6.88 -8.22 6.72
N SER A 158 6.58 -7.58 7.86
CA SER A 158 5.34 -7.86 8.62
C SER A 158 5.00 -6.71 9.56
N LEU A 159 3.72 -6.60 9.92
CA LEU A 159 3.25 -5.66 10.95
C LEU A 159 3.99 -5.86 12.27
N ARG A 160 4.19 -7.12 12.69
CA ARG A 160 4.96 -7.45 13.90
C ARG A 160 6.40 -6.93 13.84
N ALA A 161 7.06 -7.06 12.69
CA ALA A 161 8.42 -6.51 12.52
C ALA A 161 8.42 -4.97 12.61
N LEU A 162 7.40 -4.31 12.06
CA LEU A 162 7.20 -2.86 12.20
C LEU A 162 6.95 -2.43 13.65
N GLU A 163 6.12 -3.16 14.40
CA GLU A 163 5.87 -2.92 15.83
C GLU A 163 7.13 -3.08 16.68
N LEU A 164 7.92 -4.13 16.43
CA LEU A 164 9.20 -4.36 17.11
C LEU A 164 10.23 -3.28 16.76
N TYR A 165 10.28 -2.86 15.49
CA TYR A 165 11.12 -1.77 15.07
C TYR A 165 10.74 -0.47 15.78
N ALA A 166 9.45 -0.10 15.77
CA ALA A 166 8.97 1.11 16.43
C ALA A 166 9.20 1.09 17.94
N ALA A 167 9.19 -0.10 18.56
CA ALA A 167 9.60 -0.30 19.96
C ALA A 167 11.03 0.18 20.22
N GLY A 168 11.95 -0.25 19.36
CA GLY A 168 13.39 -0.10 19.55
C GLY A 168 13.92 1.25 19.08
N SER A 169 13.26 1.91 18.14
CA SER A 169 13.68 3.18 17.54
C SER A 169 13.07 4.43 18.19
N HIS A 170 12.35 4.27 19.31
CA HIS A 170 11.60 5.30 20.04
C HIS A 170 12.36 6.63 20.35
N PRO A 171 13.70 6.66 20.55
CA PRO A 171 14.41 7.94 20.75
C PRO A 171 14.54 8.78 19.47
N VAL A 172 14.56 8.14 18.28
CA VAL A 172 14.95 8.78 17.01
C VAL A 172 13.77 8.92 16.03
N LEU A 173 12.70 8.13 16.19
CA LEU A 173 11.39 8.29 15.52
C LEU A 173 10.67 9.64 15.77
N ARG A 174 11.30 10.52 16.54
CA ARG A 174 10.84 11.89 16.85
C ARG A 174 11.17 12.89 15.75
N VAL A 175 12.06 12.53 14.82
CA VAL A 175 12.38 13.30 13.62
C VAL A 175 11.64 12.62 12.47
N GLY A 176 10.92 13.42 11.66
CA GLY A 176 10.17 12.92 10.53
C GLY A 176 11.02 12.10 9.55
N PRO A 177 10.38 11.33 8.65
CA PRO A 177 11.09 10.65 7.55
C PRO A 177 11.69 11.63 6.53
N GLU A 178 11.46 12.94 6.71
CA GLU A 178 12.02 14.01 5.90
C GLU A 178 13.04 14.78 6.74
N ASP A 179 14.26 14.80 6.19
CA ASP A 179 15.45 15.52 6.63
C ASP A 179 16.49 14.83 7.54
N HIS A 180 17.67 14.69 6.91
CA HIS A 180 19.00 14.40 7.45
C HIS A 180 19.36 12.94 7.79
N LEU A 181 19.70 12.16 6.76
CA LEU A 181 20.59 11.00 6.92
C LEU A 181 22.06 11.43 6.73
N PRO A 182 22.90 11.53 7.77
CA PRO A 182 24.35 11.62 7.62
C PRO A 182 24.94 10.23 7.33
N SER A 183 24.44 9.54 6.30
CA SER A 183 25.01 8.26 5.89
C SER A 183 26.12 8.49 4.86
N LEU A 184 27.27 7.83 5.05
CA LEU A 184 28.39 7.80 4.11
C LEU A 184 27.90 7.49 2.67
N ALA A 185 28.51 8.12 1.66
CA ALA A 185 28.08 8.03 0.26
C ALA A 185 27.84 6.60 -0.28
N PRO A 186 28.62 5.56 0.08
CA PRO A 186 28.37 4.20 -0.36
C PRO A 186 27.05 3.61 0.17
N ALA A 187 26.74 3.85 1.46
CA ALA A 187 25.51 3.38 2.09
C ALA A 187 24.27 4.04 1.47
N ARG A 188 24.36 5.33 1.11
CA ARG A 188 23.28 6.03 0.39
C ARG A 188 22.96 5.38 -0.96
N ARG A 189 23.99 5.04 -1.75
CA ARG A 189 23.82 4.42 -3.07
C ARG A 189 23.20 3.04 -2.95
N PHE A 190 23.65 2.25 -1.98
CA PHE A 190 23.07 0.95 -1.69
C PHE A 190 21.59 1.05 -1.31
N ASN A 191 21.25 1.93 -0.37
CA ASN A 191 19.87 2.14 0.09
C ASN A 191 18.95 2.62 -1.04
N ARG A 192 19.44 3.51 -1.91
CA ARG A 192 18.70 3.95 -3.09
C ARG A 192 18.41 2.79 -4.05
N SER A 193 19.39 1.91 -4.28
CA SER A 193 19.21 0.72 -5.12
C SER A 193 18.20 -0.26 -4.51
N LEU A 194 18.29 -0.49 -3.20
CA LEU A 194 17.35 -1.32 -2.45
C LEU A 194 15.92 -0.79 -2.59
N LEU A 195 15.69 0.51 -2.37
CA LEU A 195 14.38 1.14 -2.50
C LEU A 195 13.85 1.08 -3.93
N LYS A 196 14.66 1.39 -4.94
CA LYS A 196 14.26 1.26 -6.35
C LYS A 196 13.85 -0.17 -6.70
N LYS A 197 14.59 -1.17 -6.21
CA LYS A 197 14.23 -2.59 -6.38
C LYS A 197 12.90 -2.92 -5.69
N ALA A 198 12.69 -2.43 -4.46
CA ALA A 198 11.46 -2.65 -3.71
C ALA A 198 10.24 -2.03 -4.42
N VAL A 199 10.37 -0.80 -4.93
CA VAL A 199 9.32 -0.12 -5.69
C VAL A 199 9.00 -0.88 -6.99
N ARG A 200 10.01 -1.38 -7.70
CA ARG A 200 9.82 -2.20 -8.90
C ARG A 200 9.11 -3.53 -8.61
N ASP A 201 9.43 -4.19 -7.50
CA ASP A 201 8.82 -5.46 -7.13
C ASP A 201 7.38 -5.31 -6.61
N ALA A 202 7.02 -4.15 -6.06
CA ALA A 202 5.69 -3.90 -5.53
C ALA A 202 4.62 -3.82 -6.64
N ASP A 203 3.40 -4.28 -6.33
CA ASP A 203 2.21 -4.06 -7.16
C ASP A 203 1.50 -2.76 -6.75
N ALA A 204 1.52 -2.46 -5.45
CA ALA A 204 0.99 -1.22 -4.90
C ALA A 204 1.98 -0.53 -3.95
N ILE A 205 1.97 0.81 -3.95
CA ILE A 205 2.88 1.62 -3.14
C ILE A 205 2.05 2.58 -2.29
N VAL A 206 2.31 2.60 -0.98
CA VAL A 206 1.73 3.55 -0.03
C VAL A 206 2.81 4.57 0.35
N ALA A 207 2.60 5.82 -0.05
CA ALA A 207 3.59 6.88 0.12
C ALA A 207 2.97 8.27 0.07
N SER A 208 3.65 9.25 0.66
CA SER A 208 3.34 10.66 0.38
C SER A 208 3.67 10.99 -1.08
N TYR A 209 2.99 11.99 -1.65
CA TYR A 209 3.30 12.45 -3.01
C TYR A 209 4.78 12.82 -3.16
N HIS A 210 5.34 13.53 -2.19
CA HIS A 210 6.76 13.96 -2.20
C HIS A 210 7.75 12.78 -2.17
N GLN A 211 7.41 11.67 -1.51
CA GLN A 211 8.23 10.46 -1.56
C GLN A 211 8.21 9.81 -2.95
N LEU A 212 7.08 9.87 -3.66
CA LEU A 212 6.93 9.32 -5.01
C LEU A 212 7.70 10.11 -6.06
N GLU A 213 7.90 11.41 -5.87
CA GLU A 213 8.64 12.28 -6.80
C GLU A 213 10.09 11.82 -7.03
N ARG A 214 10.65 11.03 -6.10
CA ARG A 214 12.00 10.46 -6.17
C ARG A 214 12.15 9.34 -7.20
N TYR A 215 11.04 8.83 -7.74
CA TYR A 215 10.99 7.69 -8.64
C TYR A 215 10.51 8.09 -10.03
N GLY A 216 11.05 7.43 -11.05
CA GLY A 216 10.74 7.65 -12.45
C GLY A 216 9.85 6.56 -13.05
N PRO A 217 9.64 6.60 -14.38
CA PRO A 217 8.88 5.59 -15.12
C PRO A 217 9.38 4.16 -14.88
N ASP A 218 10.70 3.95 -14.86
CA ASP A 218 11.35 2.64 -14.61
C ASP A 218 10.89 1.95 -13.31
N GLU A 219 10.42 2.73 -12.34
CA GLU A 219 9.98 2.24 -11.05
C GLU A 219 8.45 2.25 -10.90
N LEU A 220 7.77 3.26 -11.43
CA LEU A 220 6.35 3.53 -11.19
C LEU A 220 5.42 3.07 -12.32
N GLU A 221 5.96 2.61 -13.45
CA GLU A 221 5.14 2.08 -14.53
C GLU A 221 4.31 0.88 -14.06
N GLY A 222 3.01 0.92 -14.37
CA GLY A 222 2.09 -0.18 -14.09
C GLY A 222 1.60 -0.23 -12.64
N LYS A 223 2.07 0.66 -11.76
CA LYS A 223 1.77 0.61 -10.32
C LYS A 223 0.40 1.16 -9.98
N VAL A 224 -0.14 0.64 -8.88
CA VAL A 224 -1.21 1.29 -8.11
C VAL A 224 -0.56 2.07 -6.97
N VAL A 225 -0.96 3.32 -6.78
CA VAL A 225 -0.40 4.18 -5.73
C VAL A 225 -1.50 4.62 -4.79
N LEU A 226 -1.29 4.42 -3.49
CA LEU A 226 -2.11 4.99 -2.43
C LEU A 226 -1.36 6.20 -1.87
N THR A 227 -1.96 7.37 -2.05
CA THR A 227 -1.38 8.65 -1.63
C THR A 227 -2.51 9.64 -1.37
N SER A 228 -2.23 10.89 -1.01
CA SER A 228 -3.28 11.85 -0.63
C SER A 228 -3.04 13.21 -1.28
N THR A 229 -4.10 14.01 -1.39
CA THR A 229 -4.08 15.40 -1.87
C THR A 229 -3.63 15.51 -3.33
N ILE A 230 -4.25 14.75 -4.22
CA ILE A 230 -3.87 14.68 -5.63
C ILE A 230 -4.62 15.75 -6.43
N SER A 231 -3.89 16.82 -6.77
CA SER A 231 -4.34 17.87 -7.68
C SER A 231 -4.21 17.42 -9.15
N PRO A 232 -4.83 18.15 -10.10
CA PRO A 232 -4.68 17.86 -11.54
C PRO A 232 -3.21 17.80 -12.00
N ASP A 233 -2.37 18.73 -11.54
CA ASP A 233 -0.94 18.75 -11.90
C ASP A 233 -0.19 17.54 -11.35
N ARG A 234 -0.47 17.14 -10.10
CA ARG A 234 0.11 15.93 -9.49
C ARG A 234 -0.35 14.68 -10.22
N LEU A 235 -1.61 14.62 -10.65
CA LEU A 235 -2.15 13.52 -11.44
C LEU A 235 -1.44 13.40 -12.79
N GLN A 236 -1.23 14.53 -13.47
CA GLN A 236 -0.46 14.60 -14.73
C GLN A 236 0.99 14.16 -14.53
N ALA A 237 1.64 14.57 -13.43
CA ALA A 237 2.99 14.13 -13.11
C ALA A 237 3.07 12.61 -12.83
N LEU A 238 2.03 12.00 -12.24
CA LEU A 238 1.94 10.55 -12.03
C LEU A 238 1.65 9.80 -13.34
N LYS A 239 0.86 10.39 -14.24
CA LYS A 239 0.62 9.88 -15.60
C LYS A 239 1.93 9.76 -16.38
N GLU A 240 2.77 10.78 -16.35
CA GLU A 240 4.09 10.79 -17.01
C GLU A 240 5.04 9.72 -16.47
N ARG A 241 4.85 9.31 -15.22
CA ARG A 241 5.58 8.21 -14.57
C ARG A 241 4.97 6.83 -14.81
N GLY A 242 3.89 6.72 -15.59
CA GLY A 242 3.28 5.44 -15.94
C GLY A 242 2.39 4.82 -14.85
N VAL A 243 2.03 5.58 -13.80
CA VAL A 243 1.12 5.12 -12.75
C VAL A 243 -0.27 4.86 -13.35
N ARG A 244 -0.83 3.69 -13.09
CA ARG A 244 -2.10 3.26 -13.71
C ARG A 244 -3.33 3.61 -12.89
N VAL A 245 -3.22 3.52 -11.56
CA VAL A 245 -4.30 3.83 -10.64
C VAL A 245 -3.75 4.61 -9.46
N VAL A 246 -4.42 5.69 -9.11
CA VAL A 246 -4.14 6.48 -7.91
C VAL A 246 -5.36 6.39 -7.02
N ILE A 247 -5.18 5.83 -5.83
CA ILE A 247 -6.19 5.86 -4.77
C ILE A 247 -5.84 7.05 -3.91
N ASP A 248 -6.54 8.15 -4.14
CA ASP A 248 -6.39 9.38 -3.39
C ASP A 248 -7.13 9.24 -2.06
N CYS A 249 -6.35 9.00 -1.01
CA CYS A 249 -6.78 8.92 0.39
C CYS A 249 -7.00 10.32 0.97
N SER A 250 -7.68 11.18 0.22
CA SER A 250 -8.21 12.47 0.64
C SER A 250 -9.65 12.61 0.15
N ILE A 251 -10.35 13.63 0.63
CA ILE A 251 -11.70 13.95 0.17
C ILE A 251 -11.70 15.31 -0.52
N GLN A 252 -12.48 15.44 -1.58
CA GLN A 252 -12.61 16.69 -2.33
C GLN A 252 -14.00 17.26 -2.07
N LEU A 253 -14.10 18.08 -1.03
CA LEU A 253 -15.35 18.73 -0.62
C LEU A 253 -15.62 20.05 -1.35
N PHE A 254 -14.55 20.72 -1.80
CA PHE A 254 -14.59 22.07 -2.36
C PHE A 254 -13.90 22.10 -3.72
N GLU A 255 -14.00 23.20 -4.45
CA GLU A 255 -13.22 23.37 -5.70
C GLU A 255 -11.71 23.35 -5.41
N GLN A 256 -11.29 23.91 -4.27
CA GLN A 256 -9.91 23.85 -3.81
C GLN A 256 -9.64 22.54 -3.08
N THR A 257 -8.53 21.88 -3.40
CA THR A 257 -8.06 20.71 -2.63
C THR A 257 -7.49 21.20 -1.30
N VAL A 258 -8.18 20.86 -0.20
CA VAL A 258 -7.77 21.20 1.16
C VAL A 258 -7.26 19.97 1.91
N GLY A 259 -6.37 20.18 2.88
CA GLY A 259 -5.88 19.12 3.75
C GLY A 259 -6.96 18.63 4.72
N LEU A 260 -6.85 17.37 5.17
CA LEU A 260 -7.78 16.78 6.14
C LEU A 260 -7.76 17.50 7.50
N ASN A 261 -6.67 18.20 7.83
CA ASN A 261 -6.60 19.08 9.00
C ASN A 261 -7.63 20.23 8.94
N VAL A 262 -7.88 20.75 7.73
CA VAL A 262 -8.87 21.82 7.51
C VAL A 262 -10.28 21.26 7.60
N VAL A 263 -10.53 20.15 6.92
CA VAL A 263 -11.82 19.48 6.93
C VAL A 263 -12.21 19.09 8.35
N GLU A 264 -11.31 18.42 9.08
CA GLU A 264 -11.61 17.99 10.44
C GLU A 264 -11.82 19.21 11.35
N ALA A 265 -11.02 20.28 11.24
CA ALA A 265 -11.28 21.52 11.98
C ALA A 265 -12.67 22.12 11.67
N MET A 266 -13.14 22.06 10.42
CA MET A 266 -14.51 22.47 10.06
C MET A 266 -15.57 21.58 10.71
N ILE A 267 -15.35 20.27 10.77
CA ILE A 267 -16.23 19.32 11.48
C ILE A 267 -16.27 19.64 12.98
N LEU A 268 -15.11 19.82 13.62
CA LEU A 268 -15.02 20.17 15.04
C LEU A 268 -15.78 21.47 15.34
N ALA A 269 -15.57 22.49 14.50
CA ALA A 269 -16.25 23.77 14.63
C ALA A 269 -17.77 23.65 14.40
N ALA A 270 -18.23 22.86 13.43
CA ALA A 270 -19.66 22.62 13.20
C ALA A 270 -20.32 21.94 14.41
N LEU A 271 -19.69 20.90 14.96
CA LEU A 271 -20.23 20.10 16.06
C LEU A 271 -20.02 20.75 17.44
N GLY A 272 -19.09 21.70 17.56
CA GLY A 272 -18.71 22.33 18.82
C GLY A 272 -18.05 21.37 19.81
N LYS A 273 -17.42 20.30 19.29
CA LYS A 273 -16.81 19.23 20.10
C LYS A 273 -15.37 18.97 19.65
N PRO A 274 -14.45 18.65 20.58
CA PRO A 274 -13.10 18.22 20.22
C PRO A 274 -13.11 16.84 19.57
N ALA A 275 -12.10 16.55 18.74
CA ALA A 275 -12.01 15.30 17.96
C ALA A 275 -12.13 14.02 18.80
N LYS A 276 -11.70 14.05 20.07
CA LYS A 276 -11.77 12.92 21.01
C LYS A 276 -13.20 12.53 21.41
N GLU A 277 -14.16 13.46 21.32
CA GLU A 277 -15.55 13.28 21.73
C GLU A 277 -16.49 12.91 20.58
N ILE A 278 -15.98 12.89 19.35
CA ILE A 278 -16.72 12.49 18.15
C ILE A 278 -16.49 10.99 17.94
N ALA A 279 -17.52 10.20 17.67
CA ALA A 279 -17.39 8.79 17.37
C ALA A 279 -16.88 8.57 15.94
N HIS A 280 -16.33 7.39 15.62
CA HIS A 280 -15.94 7.08 14.23
C HIS A 280 -17.15 7.07 13.30
N ASP A 281 -18.28 6.54 13.78
CA ASP A 281 -19.52 6.44 13.01
C ASP A 281 -20.08 7.82 12.65
N ASP A 282 -19.96 8.82 13.54
CA ASP A 282 -20.37 10.21 13.25
C ASP A 282 -19.66 10.78 12.01
N TYR A 283 -18.37 10.45 11.80
CA TYR A 283 -17.65 10.87 10.59
C TYR A 283 -18.16 10.14 9.34
N LEU A 284 -18.49 8.86 9.46
CA LEU A 284 -19.00 8.06 8.33
C LEU A 284 -20.43 8.47 7.94
N GLU A 285 -21.25 8.87 8.92
CA GLU A 285 -22.55 9.49 8.68
C GLU A 285 -22.39 10.80 7.89
N ILE A 286 -21.45 11.66 8.29
CA ILE A 286 -21.12 12.88 7.51
C ILE A 286 -20.73 12.54 6.07
N PHE A 287 -19.93 11.48 5.85
CA PHE A 287 -19.55 11.09 4.49
C PHE A 287 -20.74 10.60 3.67
N THR A 288 -21.67 9.89 4.31
CA THR A 288 -22.88 9.36 3.69
C THR A 288 -23.85 10.49 3.33
N ASP A 289 -24.07 11.42 4.24
CA ASP A 289 -24.96 12.58 4.03
C ASP A 289 -24.47 13.51 2.92
N LEU A 290 -23.15 13.62 2.77
CA LEU A 290 -22.52 14.39 1.71
C LEU A 290 -22.36 13.60 0.40
N ASP A 291 -22.84 12.35 0.36
CA ASP A 291 -22.67 11.39 -0.75
C ASP A 291 -21.22 11.31 -1.26
N LEU A 292 -20.25 11.34 -0.35
CA LEU A 292 -18.83 11.31 -0.72
C LEU A 292 -18.49 10.00 -1.41
N LYS A 293 -17.77 10.12 -2.53
CA LYS A 293 -17.26 8.97 -3.27
C LYS A 293 -15.75 8.84 -3.08
N PRO A 294 -15.24 7.60 -2.99
CA PRO A 294 -13.79 7.36 -2.96
C PRO A 294 -13.15 7.92 -4.23
N ARG A 295 -11.99 8.54 -4.10
CA ARG A 295 -11.27 9.15 -5.23
C ARG A 295 -10.31 8.15 -5.85
N ILE A 296 -10.84 7.26 -6.69
CA ILE A 296 -10.04 6.34 -7.51
C ILE A 296 -9.83 6.99 -8.87
N LEU A 297 -8.59 7.40 -9.12
CA LEU A 297 -8.21 8.15 -10.31
C LEU A 297 -7.43 7.24 -11.27
N TYR A 298 -7.69 7.40 -12.56
CA TYR A 298 -7.02 6.71 -13.65
C TYR A 298 -6.22 7.74 -14.46
N PRO A 299 -4.93 7.98 -14.14
CA PRO A 299 -4.14 9.03 -14.78
C PRO A 299 -3.98 8.83 -16.29
N ILE A 300 -4.03 7.56 -16.74
CA ILE A 300 -3.92 7.18 -18.14
C ILE A 300 -5.26 6.60 -18.59
N GLU A 301 -5.92 7.29 -19.53
CA GLU A 301 -7.21 6.87 -20.07
C GLU A 301 -7.16 5.44 -20.62
N GLY A 302 -8.17 4.64 -20.28
CA GLY A 302 -8.27 3.25 -20.70
C GLY A 302 -7.24 2.30 -20.09
N LYS A 303 -6.30 2.75 -19.24
CA LYS A 303 -5.42 1.84 -18.47
C LYS A 303 -5.97 1.64 -17.06
N LYS A 304 -6.25 0.39 -16.73
CA LYS A 304 -6.64 -0.05 -15.39
C LYS A 304 -5.50 -0.80 -14.70
N GLN A 305 -5.74 -1.27 -13.48
CA GLN A 305 -4.81 -2.11 -12.72
C GLN A 305 -4.39 -3.38 -13.49
N ILE A 306 -3.23 -3.92 -13.11
CA ILE A 306 -2.73 -5.20 -13.63
C ILE A 306 -3.08 -6.31 -12.64
N ASN A 307 -4.01 -7.18 -13.03
CA ASN A 307 -4.41 -8.35 -12.25
C ASN A 307 -3.34 -9.45 -12.36
N ARG A 308 -3.30 -10.33 -11.34
CA ARG A 308 -2.23 -11.30 -11.17
C ARG A 308 -2.79 -12.70 -11.03
N PHE A 309 -2.26 -13.66 -11.79
CA PHE A 309 -2.66 -15.06 -11.72
C PHE A 309 -1.45 -15.98 -11.62
N ALA A 310 -1.68 -17.21 -11.18
CA ALA A 310 -0.74 -18.31 -11.35
C ALA A 310 -1.42 -19.44 -12.11
N PHE A 311 -0.62 -20.24 -12.79
CA PHE A 311 -1.12 -21.43 -13.49
C PHE A 311 -0.15 -22.57 -13.28
N VAL A 312 -0.63 -23.66 -12.68
CA VAL A 312 0.19 -24.83 -12.42
C VAL A 312 0.31 -25.66 -13.70
N ILE A 313 1.54 -26.03 -14.04
CA ILE A 313 1.88 -26.89 -15.17
C ILE A 313 2.64 -28.11 -14.66
N HIS A 314 2.57 -29.20 -15.43
CA HIS A 314 3.30 -30.43 -15.15
C HIS A 314 3.84 -31.03 -16.45
N PRO A 315 4.93 -31.82 -16.40
CA PRO A 315 5.50 -32.42 -17.59
C PRO A 315 4.57 -33.51 -18.12
N LEU A 316 4.24 -33.47 -19.42
CA LEU A 316 3.37 -34.47 -20.05
C LEU A 316 4.05 -35.85 -20.18
N SER A 317 5.39 -35.88 -20.16
CA SER A 317 6.20 -37.10 -20.20
C SER A 317 7.62 -36.82 -19.72
N GLN A 318 8.40 -37.88 -19.52
CA GLN A 318 9.83 -37.79 -19.16
C GLN A 318 10.63 -36.92 -20.14
N LYS A 319 10.25 -36.88 -21.42
CA LYS A 319 10.91 -36.06 -22.45
C LYS A 319 10.81 -34.55 -22.15
N TYR A 320 9.79 -34.11 -21.42
CA TYR A 320 9.62 -32.70 -21.08
C TYR A 320 10.38 -32.28 -19.82
N LEU A 321 10.83 -33.25 -19.00
CA LEU A 321 11.71 -32.98 -17.86
C LEU A 321 13.09 -32.46 -18.31
N THR A 322 13.51 -32.80 -19.53
CA THR A 322 14.79 -32.39 -20.09
C THR A 322 14.82 -30.92 -20.50
N ASN A 323 13.67 -30.23 -20.54
CA ASN A 323 13.58 -28.82 -20.90
C ASN A 323 13.83 -27.87 -19.71
N VAL A 324 14.00 -28.42 -18.50
CA VAL A 324 14.38 -27.66 -17.31
C VAL A 324 15.91 -27.68 -17.23
N LYS A 325 16.56 -26.52 -17.34
CA LYS A 325 18.02 -26.38 -17.53
C LYS A 325 18.92 -27.23 -16.61
N PRO A 326 18.63 -27.44 -15.31
CA PRO A 326 19.44 -28.33 -14.46
C PRO A 326 19.34 -29.82 -14.83
N LEU A 327 18.22 -30.25 -15.43
CA LEU A 327 17.94 -31.64 -15.80
C LEU A 327 18.32 -31.97 -17.24
N GLU A 328 18.46 -30.97 -18.11
CA GLU A 328 18.86 -31.13 -19.51
C GLU A 328 20.24 -31.81 -19.66
N LEU A 329 21.19 -31.43 -18.81
CA LEU A 329 22.57 -31.96 -18.82
C LEU A 329 22.63 -33.43 -18.39
N LEU A 330 21.81 -33.83 -17.42
CA LEU A 330 21.72 -35.21 -16.96
C LEU A 330 21.00 -36.11 -17.97
N ALA A 331 19.99 -35.59 -18.66
CA ALA A 331 19.16 -36.40 -19.56
C ALA A 331 19.81 -36.74 -20.91
N LYS A 332 20.74 -35.93 -21.42
CA LYS A 332 21.37 -36.13 -22.75
C LYS A 332 22.27 -37.37 -22.87
N VAL A 333 22.64 -38.01 -21.74
CA VAL A 333 23.60 -39.12 -21.68
C VAL A 333 23.12 -40.31 -20.84
N SER A 334 21.85 -40.29 -20.39
CA SER A 334 21.35 -41.21 -19.37
C SER A 334 20.52 -42.39 -19.94
N PRO A 335 20.78 -43.65 -19.53
CA PRO A 335 19.95 -44.81 -19.86
C PRO A 335 18.49 -44.71 -19.37
N PRO A 336 17.53 -45.48 -19.92
CA PRO A 336 16.12 -45.45 -19.51
C PRO A 336 15.89 -45.62 -18.00
N ALA A 337 16.65 -46.50 -17.35
CA ALA A 337 16.56 -46.70 -15.89
C ALA A 337 16.94 -45.45 -15.09
N VAL A 338 17.85 -44.62 -15.59
CA VAL A 338 18.21 -43.34 -14.98
C VAL A 338 17.08 -42.33 -15.17
N MET A 339 16.40 -42.34 -16.31
CA MET A 339 15.25 -41.46 -16.56
C MET A 339 14.06 -41.79 -15.66
N ASP A 340 13.82 -43.06 -15.30
CA ASP A 340 12.82 -43.42 -14.31
C ASP A 340 13.17 -42.90 -12.90
N VAL A 341 14.46 -42.93 -12.52
CA VAL A 341 14.93 -42.34 -11.25
C VAL A 341 14.79 -40.82 -11.27
N VAL A 342 15.12 -40.16 -12.38
CA VAL A 342 14.95 -38.72 -12.58
C VAL A 342 13.48 -38.33 -12.51
N GLU A 343 12.59 -39.09 -13.16
CA GLU A 343 11.14 -38.88 -13.13
C GLU A 343 10.60 -39.00 -11.69
N LYS A 344 11.05 -40.02 -10.96
CA LYS A 344 10.68 -40.20 -9.56
C LYS A 344 11.19 -39.03 -8.73
N ALA A 345 12.46 -38.64 -8.85
CA ALA A 345 13.02 -37.51 -8.12
C ALA A 345 12.31 -36.18 -8.42
N ALA A 346 11.99 -35.93 -9.69
CA ALA A 346 11.24 -34.74 -10.11
C ALA A 346 9.85 -34.67 -9.47
N ALA A 347 9.16 -35.80 -9.27
CA ALA A 347 7.85 -35.82 -8.63
C ALA A 347 7.87 -35.31 -7.17
N TYR A 348 8.98 -35.49 -6.45
CA TYR A 348 9.19 -34.98 -5.08
C TYR A 348 9.80 -33.58 -5.05
N SER A 349 10.18 -33.01 -6.19
CA SER A 349 10.79 -31.68 -6.22
C SER A 349 9.78 -30.60 -5.81
N PRO A 350 10.22 -29.56 -5.09
CA PRO A 350 9.33 -28.45 -4.76
C PRO A 350 8.88 -27.73 -6.04
N PRO A 351 7.71 -27.07 -6.01
CA PRO A 351 7.25 -26.27 -7.13
C PRO A 351 8.24 -25.15 -7.44
N MET A 352 8.31 -24.74 -8.70
CA MET A 352 9.20 -23.66 -9.14
C MET A 352 8.54 -22.80 -10.22
N VAL A 353 8.87 -21.50 -10.26
CA VAL A 353 8.47 -20.64 -11.37
C VAL A 353 9.19 -21.10 -12.62
N TYR A 354 8.43 -21.53 -13.62
CA TYR A 354 8.94 -21.91 -14.93
C TYR A 354 9.10 -20.70 -15.85
N SER A 355 8.10 -19.81 -15.84
CA SER A 355 8.07 -18.61 -16.69
C SER A 355 7.10 -17.58 -16.15
N GLU A 356 7.38 -16.31 -16.40
CA GLU A 356 6.46 -15.19 -16.17
C GLU A 356 5.66 -14.92 -17.45
N VAL A 357 4.38 -14.60 -17.28
CA VAL A 357 3.46 -14.28 -18.38
C VAL A 357 3.11 -12.80 -18.27
N GLU A 358 3.35 -12.04 -19.32
CA GLU A 358 3.05 -10.61 -19.41
C GLU A 358 2.33 -10.29 -20.72
N GLY A 359 1.82 -9.06 -20.83
CA GLY A 359 1.22 -8.56 -22.08
C GLY A 359 -0.23 -8.99 -22.34
N ILE A 360 -0.91 -9.61 -21.37
CA ILE A 360 -2.33 -9.92 -21.50
C ILE A 360 -3.14 -8.64 -21.29
N ARG A 361 -3.99 -8.30 -22.28
CA ARG A 361 -4.82 -7.10 -22.24
C ARG A 361 -6.27 -7.42 -22.59
N SER A 362 -7.19 -6.96 -21.75
CA SER A 362 -8.63 -6.98 -22.01
C SER A 362 -9.03 -5.79 -22.89
N PRO A 363 -10.09 -5.91 -23.71
CA PRO A 363 -10.71 -4.76 -24.39
C PRO A 363 -11.14 -3.63 -23.43
N THR A 364 -11.36 -3.94 -22.15
CA THR A 364 -11.77 -2.98 -21.11
C THR A 364 -10.62 -2.19 -20.47
N GLY A 365 -9.37 -2.45 -20.89
CA GLY A 365 -8.19 -1.78 -20.34
C GLY A 365 -7.56 -2.44 -19.12
N VAL A 366 -8.19 -3.50 -18.59
CA VAL A 366 -7.60 -4.35 -17.55
C VAL A 366 -6.53 -5.23 -18.16
N GLU A 367 -5.36 -5.30 -17.53
CA GLU A 367 -4.27 -6.16 -17.95
C GLU A 367 -4.06 -7.29 -16.95
N ALA A 368 -3.38 -8.35 -17.38
CA ALA A 368 -2.98 -9.43 -16.50
C ALA A 368 -1.51 -9.80 -16.70
N LYS A 369 -0.86 -10.13 -15.58
CA LYS A 369 0.44 -10.80 -15.55
C LYS A 369 0.33 -12.05 -14.68
N GLY A 370 1.24 -12.99 -14.82
CA GLY A 370 1.19 -14.18 -13.98
C GLY A 370 2.41 -15.07 -14.07
N TRP A 371 2.31 -16.23 -13.43
CA TRP A 371 3.40 -17.19 -13.33
C TRP A 371 2.92 -18.57 -13.75
N LEU A 372 3.71 -19.22 -14.60
CA LEU A 372 3.60 -20.66 -14.83
C LEU A 372 4.42 -21.36 -13.75
N ILE A 373 3.75 -22.11 -12.87
CA ILE A 373 4.39 -22.82 -11.76
C ILE A 373 4.49 -24.30 -12.11
N PHE A 374 5.72 -24.79 -12.22
CA PHE A 374 5.98 -26.18 -12.55
C PHE A 374 5.92 -27.08 -11.31
N VAL A 375 5.20 -28.19 -11.43
CA VAL A 375 5.18 -29.30 -10.48
C VAL A 375 5.68 -30.56 -11.21
N GLY A 376 6.73 -31.19 -10.69
CA GLY A 376 7.50 -32.19 -11.43
C GLY A 376 6.88 -33.57 -11.63
N GLY A 377 5.65 -33.81 -11.15
CA GLY A 377 4.97 -35.09 -11.36
C GLY A 377 4.51 -35.27 -12.81
N THR A 378 5.01 -36.31 -13.50
CA THR A 378 4.43 -36.76 -14.77
C THR A 378 3.07 -37.45 -14.53
N PRO A 379 2.21 -37.63 -15.57
CA PRO A 379 0.98 -38.40 -15.42
C PRO A 379 1.19 -39.78 -14.78
N LYS A 380 2.25 -40.50 -15.21
CA LYS A 380 2.64 -41.80 -14.65
C LYS A 380 2.91 -41.70 -13.15
N GLN A 381 3.72 -40.71 -12.72
CA GLN A 381 4.02 -40.52 -11.30
C GLN A 381 2.77 -40.10 -10.52
N ILE A 382 2.02 -39.12 -11.01
CA ILE A 382 0.78 -38.63 -10.38
C ILE A 382 -0.19 -39.80 -10.11
N MET A 383 -0.39 -40.69 -11.09
CA MET A 383 -1.28 -41.86 -10.95
C MET A 383 -0.70 -42.96 -10.05
N SER A 384 0.63 -43.01 -9.88
CA SER A 384 1.29 -44.01 -9.02
C SER A 384 1.33 -43.64 -7.54
N HIS A 385 0.93 -42.41 -7.18
CA HIS A 385 0.89 -41.93 -5.80
C HIS A 385 -0.54 -41.74 -5.32
N SER A 386 -0.71 -41.70 -3.99
CA SER A 386 -2.01 -41.32 -3.40
C SER A 386 -2.41 -39.88 -3.80
N PRO A 387 -3.71 -39.55 -3.88
CA PRO A 387 -4.15 -38.18 -4.16
C PRO A 387 -3.54 -37.13 -3.22
N GLU A 388 -3.35 -37.46 -1.94
CA GLU A 388 -2.75 -36.58 -0.94
C GLU A 388 -1.29 -36.22 -1.26
N PHE A 389 -0.55 -37.07 -1.96
CA PHE A 389 0.78 -36.72 -2.47
C PHE A 389 0.71 -35.53 -3.42
N THR A 390 -0.20 -35.58 -4.39
CA THR A 390 -0.37 -34.49 -5.36
C THR A 390 -0.98 -33.24 -4.71
N TYR A 391 -1.91 -33.39 -3.76
CA TYR A 391 -2.46 -32.26 -3.03
C TYR A 391 -1.38 -31.46 -2.30
N ARG A 392 -0.41 -32.11 -1.64
CA ARG A 392 0.71 -31.41 -1.00
C ARG A 392 1.53 -30.57 -1.97
N GLN A 393 1.79 -31.09 -3.17
CA GLN A 393 2.54 -30.36 -4.20
C GLN A 393 1.75 -29.17 -4.74
N LEU A 394 0.43 -29.33 -4.96
CA LEU A 394 -0.44 -28.26 -5.41
C LEU A 394 -0.62 -27.17 -4.34
N LEU A 395 -0.69 -27.54 -3.06
CA LEU A 395 -0.74 -26.58 -1.94
C LEU A 395 0.56 -25.80 -1.80
N ALA A 396 1.72 -26.46 -1.97
CA ALA A 396 3.00 -25.76 -2.01
C ALA A 396 3.09 -24.78 -3.20
N ALA A 397 2.52 -25.15 -4.36
CA ALA A 397 2.44 -24.25 -5.51
C ALA A 397 1.51 -23.07 -5.23
N ALA A 398 0.41 -23.30 -4.51
CA ALA A 398 -0.51 -22.27 -4.06
C ALA A 398 0.17 -21.27 -3.09
N ASP A 399 0.93 -21.76 -2.11
CA ASP A 399 1.71 -20.91 -1.20
C ASP A 399 2.73 -20.05 -1.96
N MET A 400 3.40 -20.63 -2.97
CA MET A 400 4.30 -19.89 -3.85
C MET A 400 3.55 -18.83 -4.67
N ALA A 401 2.42 -19.18 -5.29
CA ALA A 401 1.59 -18.27 -6.07
C ALA A 401 1.13 -17.06 -5.22
N LYS A 402 0.69 -17.32 -3.99
CA LYS A 402 0.34 -16.28 -3.03
C LYS A 402 1.52 -15.35 -2.75
N LYS A 403 2.73 -15.86 -2.49
CA LYS A 403 3.93 -15.02 -2.24
C LYS A 403 4.36 -14.20 -3.46
N LEU A 404 4.12 -14.71 -4.66
CA LEU A 404 4.34 -13.98 -5.91
C LEU A 404 3.31 -12.87 -6.14
N GLY A 405 2.15 -13.01 -5.50
CA GLY A 405 1.06 -12.04 -5.50
C GLY A 405 -0.10 -12.38 -6.41
N ALA A 406 -0.22 -13.65 -6.81
CA ALA A 406 -1.36 -14.14 -7.57
C ALA A 406 -2.66 -14.02 -6.76
N GLN A 407 -3.70 -13.54 -7.42
CA GLN A 407 -5.06 -13.45 -6.87
C GLN A 407 -5.82 -14.77 -7.02
N ILE A 408 -5.44 -15.57 -8.02
CA ILE A 408 -6.07 -16.84 -8.39
C ILE A 408 -5.01 -17.80 -8.93
N MET A 409 -5.19 -19.09 -8.71
CA MET A 409 -4.34 -20.14 -9.28
C MET A 409 -5.13 -21.16 -10.11
N GLY A 410 -4.81 -21.27 -11.39
CA GLY A 410 -5.35 -22.33 -12.25
C GLY A 410 -4.63 -23.67 -12.03
N LEU A 411 -5.40 -24.76 -11.88
CA LEU A 411 -4.89 -26.13 -11.77
C LEU A 411 -4.84 -26.80 -13.16
N GLY A 412 -3.84 -26.45 -13.97
CA GLY A 412 -3.73 -26.93 -15.35
C GLY A 412 -3.70 -28.45 -15.44
N ALA A 413 -4.67 -29.04 -16.14
CA ALA A 413 -4.87 -30.49 -16.36
C ALA A 413 -5.07 -31.36 -15.09
N PHE A 414 -4.66 -30.90 -13.90
CA PHE A 414 -4.86 -31.60 -12.63
C PHE A 414 -6.33 -31.77 -12.24
N THR A 415 -7.20 -30.86 -12.67
CA THR A 415 -8.66 -30.97 -12.45
C THR A 415 -9.28 -32.20 -13.11
N LYS A 416 -8.63 -32.77 -14.13
CA LYS A 416 -9.11 -33.98 -14.84
C LYS A 416 -8.40 -35.26 -14.40
N VAL A 417 -7.23 -35.14 -13.80
CA VAL A 417 -6.30 -36.26 -13.61
C VAL A 417 -6.21 -36.71 -12.15
N VAL A 418 -6.60 -35.86 -11.18
CA VAL A 418 -6.33 -36.12 -9.76
C VAL A 418 -7.56 -35.95 -8.88
N GLY A 419 -7.89 -37.03 -8.16
CA GLY A 419 -8.80 -37.03 -7.02
C GLY A 419 -10.18 -36.47 -7.33
N ASP A 420 -10.53 -35.38 -6.66
CA ASP A 420 -11.85 -34.76 -6.61
C ASP A 420 -11.96 -33.48 -7.48
N ALA A 421 -11.28 -33.48 -8.63
CA ALA A 421 -11.26 -32.36 -9.58
C ALA A 421 -10.79 -31.01 -8.99
N GLY A 422 -9.98 -31.05 -7.94
CA GLY A 422 -9.40 -29.86 -7.30
C GLY A 422 -10.24 -29.28 -6.16
N VAL A 423 -11.36 -29.88 -5.79
CA VAL A 423 -12.21 -29.42 -4.68
C VAL A 423 -11.43 -29.37 -3.36
N THR A 424 -10.64 -30.42 -3.07
CA THR A 424 -9.80 -30.46 -1.86
C THR A 424 -8.73 -29.37 -1.89
N VAL A 425 -8.12 -29.12 -3.05
CA VAL A 425 -7.11 -28.06 -3.19
C VAL A 425 -7.75 -26.70 -3.00
N ALA A 426 -8.88 -26.41 -3.65
CA ALA A 426 -9.60 -25.14 -3.52
C ALA A 426 -10.04 -24.86 -2.07
N ARG A 427 -10.40 -25.89 -1.30
CA ARG A 427 -10.75 -25.76 0.13
C ARG A 427 -9.55 -25.51 1.05
N ARG A 428 -8.38 -26.04 0.71
CA ARG A 428 -7.17 -26.01 1.56
C ARG A 428 -6.16 -24.94 1.15
N ALA A 429 -6.21 -24.47 -0.09
CA ALA A 429 -5.27 -23.49 -0.64
C ALA A 429 -5.46 -22.11 -0.01
N PRO A 430 -4.40 -21.31 0.12
CA PRO A 430 -4.47 -19.95 0.65
C PRO A 430 -4.98 -18.92 -0.36
N LEU A 431 -5.32 -19.34 -1.58
CA LEU A 431 -5.89 -18.53 -2.65
C LEU A 431 -6.85 -19.39 -3.50
N PRO A 432 -7.85 -18.76 -4.15
CA PRO A 432 -8.86 -19.46 -4.95
C PRO A 432 -8.29 -20.11 -6.23
#